data_AF-A0A7Y8LNM0-F1
#
_entry.id   AF-A0A7Y8LNM0-F1
#
_cell.length_a   1.000
_cell.length_b   1.000
_cell.length_c   1.000
_cell.angle_alpha   90.00
_cell.angle_beta   90.00
_cell.angle_gamma   90.00
#
_symmetry.space_group_name_H-M   'P 1'
#
loop_
_entity.id
_entity.type
_entity.pdbx_description
1 polymer ?
#
loop_
_entity_poly.entity_id
_entity_poly.type
_entity_poly.pdbx_seq_one_letter_code
_entity_poly.pdbx_strand_id
1 'polypeptide(L)'
;MNYDFAAYVIQQFRSAEQTIRRRFQQETQGLSKTRAVEEKKRITAEEVSRFTQRITGGDLRMMDTVLSLIQMSYADYKEGIRQAWMSGATKSLGPSVQMNLFAQVLSVERRLSTVLPTLPHYSWYIFLPVRLAEPFTSKDDGEMHVLENPICRERVFGVPMVRPSTWKGNLRWMAVMAGLDQEIRERLFGNETHEEEEFRAGRLFFFPTYFDRIDFEVMTPLDRERRIPKTGPILLECVRHHSDERARPGEFSLLYLAPTGAWQSPAETAEQAASDLKHTAAILTEMLLFYGFSAKKTGGFGVIEDNFGDQQGRKLGVLAMVGVALIEVEGMAKSEPAEQPVTRLPFGSCAEMRYQAERLARALKEASHE
;
A
#
# COMPACT_ATOMS: atom_id res chain seq x y z
N MET A 1 -17.60 -2.95 -18.02
CA MET A 1 -18.55 -2.03 -17.35
C MET A 1 -19.01 -1.03 -18.41
N ASN A 2 -20.32 -0.78 -18.55
CA ASN A 2 -20.90 -0.14 -19.74
C ASN A 2 -20.52 1.36 -19.84
N TYR A 3 -19.81 1.76 -20.91
CA TYR A 3 -19.25 3.11 -21.12
C TYR A 3 -20.30 4.23 -21.01
N ASP A 4 -21.54 3.95 -21.41
CA ASP A 4 -22.65 4.91 -21.40
C ASP A 4 -23.06 5.36 -19.98
N PHE A 5 -22.85 4.51 -18.98
CA PHE A 5 -23.23 4.82 -17.60
C PHE A 5 -22.18 5.71 -16.90
N ALA A 6 -20.89 5.52 -17.22
CA ALA A 6 -19.83 6.40 -16.75
C ALA A 6 -20.00 7.82 -17.31
N ALA A 7 -20.38 7.94 -18.59
CA ALA A 7 -20.72 9.23 -19.22
C ALA A 7 -21.91 9.91 -18.52
N TYR A 8 -22.95 9.15 -18.17
CA TYR A 8 -24.11 9.65 -17.41
C TYR A 8 -23.71 10.20 -16.03
N VAL A 9 -22.91 9.46 -15.26
CA VAL A 9 -22.46 9.90 -13.92
C VAL A 9 -21.58 11.15 -13.99
N ILE A 10 -20.67 11.21 -14.97
CA ILE A 10 -19.84 12.40 -15.23
C ILE A 10 -20.72 13.61 -15.58
N GLN A 11 -21.77 13.41 -16.39
CA GLN A 11 -22.72 14.46 -16.74
C GLN A 11 -23.52 14.96 -15.52
N GLN A 12 -23.96 14.05 -14.65
CA GLN A 12 -24.67 14.41 -13.41
C GLN A 12 -23.76 15.15 -12.43
N PHE A 13 -22.49 14.74 -12.31
CA PHE A 13 -21.51 15.44 -11.47
C PHE A 13 -21.24 16.86 -11.98
N ARG A 14 -21.01 17.02 -13.29
CA ARG A 14 -20.84 18.34 -13.92
C ARG A 14 -22.06 19.23 -13.74
N SER A 15 -23.26 18.67 -13.81
CA SER A 15 -24.51 19.39 -13.56
C SER A 15 -24.64 19.84 -12.10
N ALA A 16 -24.27 18.99 -11.14
CA ALA A 16 -24.26 19.33 -9.72
C ALA A 16 -23.23 20.42 -9.41
N GLU A 17 -22.03 20.34 -10.00
CA GLU A 17 -20.98 21.35 -9.84
C GLU A 17 -21.41 22.72 -10.39
N GLN A 18 -22.01 22.75 -11.58
CA GLN A 18 -22.56 23.97 -12.17
C GLN A 18 -23.65 24.59 -11.28
N THR A 19 -24.50 23.74 -10.68
CA THR A 19 -25.55 24.16 -9.76
C THR A 19 -24.96 24.80 -8.50
N ILE A 20 -23.96 24.16 -7.88
CA ILE A 20 -23.25 24.68 -6.70
C ILE A 20 -22.60 26.03 -7.03
N ARG A 21 -21.89 26.15 -8.15
CA ARG A 21 -21.24 27.39 -8.58
C ARG A 21 -22.25 28.52 -8.77
N ARG A 22 -23.40 28.23 -9.38
CA ARG A 22 -24.48 29.21 -9.57
C ARG A 22 -25.08 29.64 -8.22
N ARG A 23 -25.38 28.70 -7.33
CA ARG A 23 -25.92 28.99 -6.00
C ARG A 23 -24.93 29.78 -5.14
N PHE A 24 -23.64 29.48 -5.22
CA PHE A 24 -22.62 30.30 -4.58
C PHE A 24 -22.65 31.75 -5.07
N GLN A 25 -22.74 31.98 -6.38
CA GLN A 25 -22.78 33.34 -6.92
C GLN A 25 -24.06 34.10 -6.49
N GLN A 26 -25.19 33.41 -6.40
CA GLN A 26 -26.49 34.03 -6.11
C GLN A 26 -26.74 34.21 -4.60
N GLU A 27 -26.49 33.16 -3.81
CA GLU A 27 -26.86 33.11 -2.39
C GLU A 27 -25.77 33.70 -1.48
N THR A 28 -24.56 33.94 -2.00
CA THR A 28 -23.47 34.57 -1.21
C THR A 28 -23.27 36.05 -1.54
N GLN A 29 -24.05 36.57 -2.50
CA GLN A 29 -23.98 37.97 -2.91
C GLN A 29 -24.49 38.89 -1.79
N GLY A 30 -23.67 39.87 -1.40
CA GLY A 30 -24.02 40.81 -0.32
C GLY A 30 -23.82 40.28 1.11
N LEU A 31 -23.36 39.03 1.29
CA LEU A 31 -23.03 38.49 2.61
C LEU A 31 -21.64 38.93 3.08
N SER A 32 -21.47 39.08 4.40
CA SER A 32 -20.14 39.26 5.00
C SER A 32 -19.30 38.00 4.79
N LYS A 33 -17.95 38.13 4.74
CA LYS A 33 -17.04 37.01 4.45
C LYS A 33 -17.30 35.77 5.30
N THR A 34 -17.59 35.94 6.59
CA THR A 34 -17.86 34.82 7.51
C THR A 34 -19.17 34.11 7.17
N ARG A 35 -20.26 34.87 6.93
CA ARG A 35 -21.56 34.30 6.54
C ARG A 35 -21.55 33.68 5.15
N ALA A 36 -20.79 34.24 4.22
CA ALA A 36 -20.62 33.68 2.88
C ALA A 36 -19.92 32.31 2.93
N VAL A 37 -18.95 32.11 3.83
CA VAL A 37 -18.27 30.81 4.01
C VAL A 37 -19.23 29.77 4.60
N GLU A 38 -20.03 30.16 5.59
CA GLU A 38 -20.99 29.28 6.24
C GLU A 38 -22.13 28.88 5.29
N GLU A 39 -22.60 29.82 4.47
CA GLU A 39 -23.62 29.57 3.47
C GLU A 39 -23.11 28.70 2.31
N LYS A 40 -21.85 28.89 1.86
CA LYS A 40 -21.21 27.98 0.90
C LYS A 40 -21.12 26.55 1.45
N LYS A 41 -20.78 26.39 2.74
CA LYS A 41 -20.75 25.06 3.38
C LYS A 41 -22.13 24.42 3.40
N ARG A 42 -23.18 25.17 3.74
CA ARG A 42 -24.57 24.71 3.74
C ARG A 42 -25.01 24.25 2.34
N ILE A 43 -24.81 25.08 1.32
CA ILE A 43 -25.14 24.78 -0.08
C ILE A 43 -24.39 23.53 -0.56
N THR A 44 -23.10 23.40 -0.22
CA THR A 44 -22.31 22.22 -0.58
C THR A 44 -22.87 20.96 0.06
N ALA A 45 -23.17 21.00 1.36
CA ALA A 45 -23.71 19.85 2.08
C ALA A 45 -25.07 19.39 1.53
N GLU A 46 -25.95 20.33 1.19
CA GLU A 46 -27.26 20.03 0.60
C GLU A 46 -27.16 19.39 -0.78
N GLU A 47 -26.30 19.92 -1.66
CA GLU A 47 -26.14 19.40 -3.01
C GLU A 47 -25.40 18.06 -3.02
N VAL A 48 -24.40 17.86 -2.14
CA VAL A 48 -23.73 16.58 -1.95
C VAL A 48 -24.70 15.52 -1.42
N SER A 49 -25.56 15.88 -0.47
CA SER A 49 -26.60 14.96 0.05
C SER A 49 -27.61 14.58 -1.04
N ARG A 50 -28.07 15.55 -1.84
CA ARG A 50 -28.96 15.29 -2.99
C ARG A 50 -28.29 14.46 -4.08
N PHE A 51 -27.03 14.73 -4.39
CA PHE A 51 -26.24 13.95 -5.35
C PHE A 51 -26.06 12.51 -4.86
N THR A 52 -25.73 12.34 -3.58
CA THR A 52 -25.59 11.03 -2.95
C THR A 52 -26.92 10.28 -3.01
N GLN A 53 -28.05 10.89 -2.63
CA GLN A 53 -29.38 10.25 -2.72
C GLN A 53 -29.79 9.86 -4.16
N ARG A 54 -29.45 10.67 -5.17
CA ARG A 54 -29.72 10.34 -6.58
C ARG A 54 -28.87 9.18 -7.08
N ILE A 55 -27.65 9.04 -6.57
CA ILE A 55 -26.73 7.97 -6.96
C ILE A 55 -26.90 6.72 -6.10
N THR A 56 -27.29 6.80 -4.83
CA THR A 56 -27.49 5.63 -3.95
C THR A 56 -28.88 5.00 -4.07
N GLY A 57 -29.80 5.61 -4.84
CA GLY A 57 -31.10 5.04 -5.17
C GLY A 57 -31.05 3.81 -6.09
N GLY A 58 -29.86 3.43 -6.57
CA GLY A 58 -29.62 2.17 -7.26
C GLY A 58 -28.50 1.37 -6.58
N ASP A 59 -28.46 0.08 -6.90
CA ASP A 59 -27.60 -0.95 -6.30
C ASP A 59 -26.18 -0.53 -5.86
N LEU A 60 -25.77 -1.05 -4.70
CA LEU A 60 -24.45 -0.95 -4.03
C LEU A 60 -23.22 -1.18 -4.93
N ARG A 61 -23.39 -1.70 -6.14
CA ARG A 61 -22.35 -1.80 -7.18
C ARG A 61 -21.91 -0.45 -7.74
N MET A 62 -22.64 0.64 -7.47
CA MET A 62 -22.29 2.00 -7.92
C MET A 62 -21.12 2.67 -7.19
N MET A 63 -20.78 2.23 -5.97
CA MET A 63 -19.62 2.76 -5.25
C MET A 63 -18.31 2.44 -5.98
N ASP A 64 -18.21 1.26 -6.59
CA ASP A 64 -17.01 0.84 -7.33
C ASP A 64 -16.79 1.69 -8.60
N THR A 65 -17.86 2.19 -9.23
CA THR A 65 -17.75 3.05 -10.41
C THR A 65 -17.33 4.48 -10.05
N VAL A 66 -17.88 5.06 -8.97
CA VAL A 66 -17.43 6.35 -8.45
C VAL A 66 -15.95 6.30 -8.05
N LEU A 67 -15.51 5.16 -7.51
CA LEU A 67 -14.12 4.96 -7.10
C LEU A 67 -13.19 4.69 -8.29
N SER A 68 -13.66 4.04 -9.35
CA SER A 68 -12.92 3.95 -10.62
C SER A 68 -12.76 5.31 -11.32
N LEU A 69 -13.72 6.23 -11.16
CA LEU A 69 -13.63 7.59 -11.69
C LEU A 69 -12.66 8.46 -10.87
N ILE A 70 -12.55 8.22 -9.55
CA ILE A 70 -11.53 8.82 -8.68
C ILE A 70 -10.11 8.31 -9.04
N GLN A 71 -9.99 7.09 -9.58
CA GLN A 71 -8.71 6.52 -10.00
C GLN A 71 -8.14 7.14 -11.29
N MET A 72 -8.92 7.88 -12.10
CA MET A 72 -8.47 8.39 -13.40
C MET A 72 -7.79 9.78 -13.39
N SER A 73 -7.67 10.48 -12.27
CA SER A 73 -6.81 11.68 -12.15
C SER A 73 -6.54 12.01 -10.68
N TYR A 74 -5.45 11.48 -10.14
CA TYR A 74 -5.12 11.58 -8.70
C TYR A 74 -4.46 12.92 -8.31
N ALA A 75 -4.03 13.74 -9.27
CA ALA A 75 -3.33 15.00 -8.99
C ALA A 75 -4.29 16.13 -8.57
N ASP A 76 -5.46 16.23 -9.23
CA ASP A 76 -6.32 17.42 -9.09
C ASP A 76 -7.31 17.35 -7.92
N TYR A 77 -7.66 16.15 -7.43
CA TYR A 77 -8.72 15.97 -6.44
C TYR A 77 -8.25 15.55 -5.04
N LYS A 78 -6.94 15.35 -4.83
CA LYS A 78 -6.34 15.09 -3.50
C LYS A 78 -6.78 16.16 -2.49
N GLU A 79 -6.77 17.42 -2.91
CA GLU A 79 -7.18 18.53 -2.04
C GLU A 79 -8.70 18.55 -1.83
N GLY A 80 -9.52 18.20 -2.84
CA GLY A 80 -10.97 18.15 -2.71
C GLY A 80 -11.46 17.10 -1.69
N ILE A 81 -10.91 15.88 -1.76
CA ILE A 81 -11.21 14.81 -0.80
C ILE A 81 -10.70 15.18 0.60
N ARG A 82 -9.50 15.75 0.69
CA ARG A 82 -8.92 16.25 1.95
C ARG A 82 -9.80 17.34 2.57
N GLN A 83 -10.29 18.29 1.77
CA GLN A 83 -11.19 19.36 2.22
C GLN A 83 -12.56 18.83 2.65
N ALA A 84 -13.13 17.85 1.92
CA ALA A 84 -14.37 17.18 2.33
C ALA A 84 -14.21 16.41 3.65
N TRP A 85 -13.07 15.75 3.86
CA TRP A 85 -12.74 15.07 5.11
C TRP A 85 -12.52 16.05 6.27
N MET A 86 -11.69 17.08 6.06
CA MET A 86 -11.40 18.12 7.05
C MET A 86 -12.64 18.95 7.43
N SER A 87 -13.58 19.13 6.51
CA SER A 87 -14.86 19.80 6.78
C SER A 87 -15.85 18.94 7.57
N GLY A 88 -15.51 17.68 7.87
CA GLY A 88 -16.35 16.78 8.66
C GLY A 88 -17.52 16.17 7.87
N ALA A 89 -17.59 16.40 6.56
CA ALA A 89 -18.65 15.86 5.70
C ALA A 89 -18.64 14.33 5.64
N THR A 90 -17.50 13.69 5.92
CA THR A 90 -17.37 12.24 6.02
C THR A 90 -17.67 11.67 7.41
N LYS A 91 -17.78 12.51 8.46
CA LYS A 91 -18.16 12.04 9.81
C LYS A 91 -19.59 11.48 9.88
N SER A 92 -20.44 11.84 8.92
CA SER A 92 -21.78 11.26 8.74
C SER A 92 -21.77 9.91 8.03
N LEU A 93 -20.65 9.55 7.36
CA LEU A 93 -20.44 8.22 6.80
C LEU A 93 -20.06 7.31 7.95
N GLY A 94 -20.83 6.24 8.17
CA GLY A 94 -20.54 5.27 9.23
C GLY A 94 -19.11 4.69 9.12
N PRO A 95 -18.51 4.21 10.23
CA PRO A 95 -17.13 3.71 10.27
C PRO A 95 -16.80 2.68 9.18
N SER A 96 -17.78 1.84 8.82
CA SER A 96 -17.67 0.83 7.76
C SER A 96 -17.55 1.42 6.35
N VAL A 97 -18.22 2.55 6.07
CA VAL A 97 -18.13 3.24 4.76
C VAL A 97 -16.80 3.98 4.64
N GLN A 98 -16.34 4.62 5.72
CA GLN A 98 -15.01 5.22 5.77
C GLN A 98 -13.91 4.17 5.55
N MET A 99 -14.05 2.98 6.16
CA MET A 99 -13.08 1.89 6.02
C MET A 99 -13.11 1.22 4.64
N ASN A 100 -14.28 1.14 3.99
CA ASN A 100 -14.35 0.65 2.61
C ASN A 100 -13.77 1.66 1.62
N LEU A 101 -14.06 2.97 1.80
CA LEU A 101 -13.43 4.03 1.01
C LEU A 101 -11.90 4.01 1.19
N PHE A 102 -11.45 3.83 2.42
CA PHE A 102 -10.06 3.65 2.79
C PHE A 102 -9.40 2.48 2.06
N ALA A 103 -9.98 1.28 2.17
CA ALA A 103 -9.47 0.08 1.51
C ALA A 103 -9.42 0.24 -0.03
N GLN A 104 -10.42 0.89 -0.63
CA GLN A 104 -10.45 1.08 -2.08
C GLN A 104 -9.53 2.19 -2.60
N VAL A 105 -9.40 3.30 -1.84
CA VAL A 105 -8.56 4.45 -2.21
C VAL A 105 -7.10 4.18 -1.93
N LEU A 106 -6.76 3.35 -0.94
CA LEU A 106 -5.38 3.12 -0.53
C LEU A 106 -4.81 1.75 -0.91
N SER A 107 -5.66 0.78 -1.31
CA SER A 107 -5.21 -0.52 -1.83
C SER A 107 -4.16 -0.34 -2.92
N VAL A 108 -2.93 -0.73 -2.61
CA VAL A 108 -1.78 -0.59 -3.51
C VAL A 108 -1.83 -1.65 -4.60
N GLU A 109 -2.22 -2.88 -4.25
CA GLU A 109 -2.30 -4.03 -5.16
C GLU A 109 -3.19 -3.74 -6.36
N ARG A 110 -4.42 -3.26 -6.11
CA ARG A 110 -5.38 -2.94 -7.18
C ARG A 110 -4.88 -1.86 -8.14
N ARG A 111 -4.06 -0.91 -7.66
CA ARG A 111 -3.47 0.13 -8.52
C ARG A 111 -2.28 -0.38 -9.30
N LEU A 112 -1.44 -1.22 -8.68
CA LEU A 112 -0.25 -1.71 -9.34
C LEU A 112 -0.60 -2.77 -10.39
N SER A 113 -1.58 -3.63 -10.11
CA SER A 113 -1.98 -4.72 -11.01
C SER A 113 -2.41 -4.24 -12.40
N THR A 114 -2.94 -3.02 -12.52
CA THR A 114 -3.32 -2.39 -13.79
C THR A 114 -2.16 -1.75 -14.56
N VAL A 115 -1.10 -1.31 -13.87
CA VAL A 115 0.07 -0.69 -14.51
C VAL A 115 1.23 -1.67 -14.72
N LEU A 116 1.18 -2.88 -14.16
CA LEU A 116 2.21 -3.90 -14.38
C LEU A 116 2.57 -4.10 -15.86
N PRO A 117 1.61 -4.18 -16.82
CA PRO A 117 1.95 -4.39 -18.23
C PRO A 117 2.70 -3.22 -18.90
N THR A 118 2.73 -2.04 -18.26
CA THR A 118 3.43 -0.85 -18.78
C THR A 118 4.82 -0.65 -18.17
N LEU A 119 5.20 -1.50 -17.21
CA LEU A 119 6.51 -1.42 -16.56
C LEU A 119 7.62 -1.96 -17.48
N PRO A 120 8.88 -1.63 -17.21
CA PRO A 120 10.02 -2.21 -17.92
C PRO A 120 10.04 -3.75 -17.84
N HIS A 121 10.52 -4.40 -18.91
CA HIS A 121 10.78 -5.85 -18.92
C HIS A 121 11.62 -6.26 -17.70
N TYR A 122 11.31 -7.43 -17.14
CA TYR A 122 11.98 -8.00 -15.95
C TYR A 122 11.72 -7.25 -14.64
N SER A 123 10.86 -6.22 -14.65
CA SER A 123 10.30 -5.66 -13.42
C SER A 123 9.41 -6.69 -12.74
N TRP A 124 9.44 -6.73 -11.41
CA TRP A 124 8.65 -7.67 -10.62
C TRP A 124 8.00 -7.01 -9.41
N TYR A 125 6.92 -7.60 -8.94
CA TYR A 125 6.08 -7.08 -7.88
C TYR A 125 5.73 -8.19 -6.90
N ILE A 126 5.92 -7.92 -5.60
CA ILE A 126 5.53 -8.81 -4.51
C ILE A 126 4.41 -8.15 -3.72
N PHE A 127 3.31 -8.86 -3.60
CA PHE A 127 2.16 -8.54 -2.75
C PHE A 127 1.91 -9.66 -1.76
N LEU A 128 1.61 -9.31 -0.51
CA LEU A 128 1.08 -10.26 0.46
C LEU A 128 0.21 -9.57 1.53
N PRO A 129 -0.82 -10.26 2.06
CA PRO A 129 -1.52 -9.81 3.25
C PRO A 129 -0.63 -9.97 4.49
N VAL A 130 -0.58 -8.94 5.32
CA VAL A 130 0.19 -8.88 6.57
C VAL A 130 -0.76 -9.11 7.74
N ARG A 131 -0.72 -10.32 8.31
CA ARG A 131 -1.33 -10.61 9.60
C ARG A 131 -0.27 -10.66 10.69
N LEU A 132 -0.45 -9.90 11.77
CA LEU A 132 0.54 -9.79 12.83
C LEU A 132 0.41 -10.96 13.81
N ALA A 133 1.46 -11.78 13.90
CA ALA A 133 1.60 -12.78 14.95
C ALA A 133 2.00 -12.13 16.28
N GLU A 134 2.79 -11.05 16.21
CA GLU A 134 3.19 -10.24 17.36
C GLU A 134 2.82 -8.77 17.16
N PRO A 135 2.55 -8.01 18.24
CA PRO A 135 2.14 -6.61 18.12
C PRO A 135 3.11 -5.78 17.30
N PHE A 136 2.56 -4.89 16.48
CA PHE A 136 3.35 -3.90 15.77
C PHE A 136 3.25 -2.56 16.46
N THR A 137 4.40 -1.97 16.82
CA THR A 137 4.47 -0.56 17.21
C THR A 137 5.47 0.18 16.32
N SER A 138 5.25 1.47 16.17
CA SER A 138 6.16 2.40 15.53
C SER A 138 6.09 3.71 16.29
N LYS A 139 7.11 4.56 16.17
CA LYS A 139 7.07 5.89 16.77
C LYS A 139 6.46 6.87 15.77
N ASP A 140 5.38 7.52 16.15
CA ASP A 140 4.93 8.73 15.47
C ASP A 140 5.70 9.95 15.97
N ASP A 141 6.03 10.87 15.06
CA ASP A 141 6.72 12.13 15.37
C ASP A 141 5.73 13.31 15.40
N GLY A 142 4.43 13.02 15.53
CA GLY A 142 3.38 14.04 15.59
C GLY A 142 3.47 14.88 16.87
N GLU A 143 3.47 16.20 16.71
CA GLU A 143 3.77 17.17 17.78
C GLU A 143 2.72 17.25 18.91
N MET A 144 1.54 16.63 18.77
CA MET A 144 0.47 16.67 19.78
C MET A 144 -0.33 15.38 19.87
N HIS A 145 0.23 14.34 20.49
CA HIS A 145 -0.51 13.13 20.85
C HIS A 145 -0.73 13.04 22.37
N VAL A 146 -1.90 12.55 22.79
CA VAL A 146 -2.27 12.45 24.23
C VAL A 146 -1.39 11.45 24.96
N LEU A 147 -0.92 10.42 24.25
CA LEU A 147 -0.02 9.39 24.76
C LEU A 147 1.42 9.66 24.31
N GLU A 148 2.38 9.31 25.18
CA GLU A 148 3.82 9.47 24.94
C GLU A 148 4.37 8.56 23.85
N ASN A 149 3.74 7.40 23.62
CA ASN A 149 4.18 6.40 22.64
C ASN A 149 3.10 6.15 21.58
N PRO A 150 2.81 7.15 20.72
CA PRO A 150 1.85 7.00 19.65
C PRO A 150 2.36 6.11 18.53
N ILE A 151 1.44 5.38 17.91
CA ILE A 151 1.73 4.66 16.67
C ILE A 151 1.70 5.62 15.48
N CYS A 152 2.58 5.41 14.50
CA CYS A 152 2.57 6.17 13.26
C CYS A 152 1.21 6.07 12.54
N ARG A 153 0.66 7.22 12.13
CA ARG A 153 -0.62 7.30 11.42
C ARG A 153 -0.51 8.03 10.08
N GLU A 154 -1.36 7.63 9.14
CA GLU A 154 -1.62 8.41 7.93
C GLU A 154 -2.33 9.73 8.31
N ARG A 155 -1.91 10.84 7.73
CA ARG A 155 -2.28 12.20 8.18
C ARG A 155 -3.74 12.57 7.89
N VAL A 156 -4.33 12.06 6.81
CA VAL A 156 -5.69 12.40 6.40
C VAL A 156 -6.71 11.57 7.19
N PHE A 157 -6.54 10.26 7.20
CA PHE A 157 -7.51 9.32 7.78
C PHE A 157 -7.23 8.97 9.24
N GLY A 158 -6.03 9.24 9.75
CA GLY A 158 -5.65 8.94 11.12
C GLY A 158 -5.48 7.45 11.42
N VAL A 159 -5.37 6.61 10.38
CA VAL A 159 -5.21 5.16 10.53
C VAL A 159 -3.76 4.80 10.82
N PRO A 160 -3.47 3.72 11.56
CA PRO A 160 -2.12 3.22 11.72
C PRO A 160 -1.49 2.82 10.40
N MET A 161 -0.22 3.13 10.24
CA MET A 161 0.52 2.75 9.04
C MET A 161 1.97 2.34 9.32
N VAL A 162 2.48 1.44 8.50
CA VAL A 162 3.92 1.26 8.26
C VAL A 162 4.32 2.18 7.12
N ARG A 163 5.25 3.10 7.38
CA ARG A 163 5.78 3.99 6.33
C ARG A 163 6.62 3.20 5.33
N PRO A 164 6.66 3.62 4.05
CA PRO A 164 7.60 3.07 3.06
C PRO A 164 9.04 3.07 3.54
N SER A 165 9.47 4.15 4.20
CA SER A 165 10.82 4.28 4.76
C SER A 165 11.08 3.28 5.89
N THR A 166 10.06 2.93 6.67
CA THR A 166 10.16 1.90 7.71
C THR A 166 10.34 0.52 7.09
N TRP A 167 9.59 0.17 6.06
CA TRP A 167 9.82 -1.08 5.32
C TRP A 167 11.22 -1.13 4.70
N LYS A 168 11.62 -0.06 4.00
CA LYS A 168 12.95 0.06 3.39
C LYS A 168 14.07 -0.10 4.42
N GLY A 169 13.99 0.60 5.54
CA GLY A 169 15.00 0.55 6.60
C GLY A 169 15.11 -0.82 7.24
N ASN A 170 13.99 -1.49 7.51
CA ASN A 170 13.99 -2.85 8.03
C ASN A 170 14.59 -3.85 7.05
N LEU A 171 14.19 -3.80 5.78
CA LEU A 171 14.69 -4.75 4.77
C LEU A 171 16.17 -4.50 4.43
N ARG A 172 16.61 -3.23 4.38
CA ARG A 172 18.03 -2.88 4.22
C ARG A 172 18.88 -3.40 5.39
N TRP A 173 18.38 -3.27 6.61
CA TRP A 173 19.05 -3.85 7.79
C TRP A 173 19.14 -5.38 7.69
N MET A 174 18.07 -6.04 7.26
CA MET A 174 18.07 -7.48 7.03
C MET A 174 19.05 -7.92 5.94
N ALA A 175 19.19 -7.14 4.86
CA ALA A 175 20.19 -7.38 3.82
C ALA A 175 21.63 -7.35 4.38
N VAL A 176 21.92 -6.44 5.32
CA VAL A 176 23.21 -6.38 6.01
C VAL A 176 23.40 -7.61 6.90
N MET A 177 22.39 -7.98 7.70
CA MET A 177 22.45 -9.14 8.60
C MET A 177 22.63 -10.46 7.84
N ALA A 178 22.00 -10.58 6.67
CA ALA A 178 22.14 -11.74 5.79
C ALA A 178 23.45 -11.75 4.98
N GLY A 179 24.32 -10.75 5.14
CA GLY A 179 25.63 -10.70 4.49
C GLY A 179 25.57 -10.46 2.99
N LEU A 180 24.55 -9.77 2.47
CA LEU A 180 24.47 -9.46 1.04
C LEU A 180 25.59 -8.52 0.62
N ASP A 181 26.19 -8.81 -0.52
CA ASP A 181 27.22 -8.00 -1.15
C ASP A 181 26.78 -6.54 -1.27
N GLN A 182 27.75 -5.63 -1.09
CA GLN A 182 27.49 -4.19 -1.12
C GLN A 182 26.85 -3.75 -2.45
N GLU A 183 27.33 -4.28 -3.58
CA GLU A 183 26.79 -3.98 -4.91
C GLU A 183 25.29 -4.34 -5.02
N ILE A 184 24.89 -5.52 -4.51
CA ILE A 184 23.48 -5.94 -4.50
C ILE A 184 22.67 -5.02 -3.59
N ARG A 185 23.20 -4.67 -2.41
CA ARG A 185 22.52 -3.76 -1.47
C ARG A 185 22.30 -2.38 -2.08
N GLU A 186 23.30 -1.80 -2.73
CA GLU A 186 23.19 -0.50 -3.41
C GLU A 186 22.24 -0.56 -4.60
N ARG A 187 22.26 -1.65 -5.37
CA ARG A 187 21.32 -1.86 -6.48
C ARG A 187 19.87 -1.94 -6.01
N LEU A 188 19.61 -2.66 -4.92
CA LEU A 188 18.26 -2.81 -4.36
C LEU A 188 17.78 -1.53 -3.67
N PHE A 189 18.60 -0.92 -2.81
CA PHE A 189 18.18 0.15 -1.90
C PHE A 189 18.67 1.56 -2.26
N GLY A 190 19.66 1.67 -3.15
CA GLY A 190 20.40 2.90 -3.45
C GLY A 190 21.57 3.12 -2.49
N ASN A 191 22.49 3.99 -2.87
CA ASN A 191 23.56 4.47 -1.99
C ASN A 191 23.13 5.72 -1.21
N GLU A 192 23.93 6.07 -0.21
CA GLU A 192 23.76 7.31 0.53
C GLU A 192 24.39 8.46 -0.27
N THR A 193 23.79 9.64 -0.18
CA THR A 193 24.36 10.84 -0.80
C THR A 193 25.56 11.27 0.05
N HIS A 194 26.77 10.91 -0.38
CA HIS A 194 28.02 11.47 0.12
C HIS A 194 28.59 12.43 -0.93
N GLU A 195 29.31 13.46 -0.48
CA GLU A 195 29.80 14.56 -1.35
C GLU A 195 30.70 14.09 -2.51
N GLU A 196 31.26 12.88 -2.42
CA GLU A 196 32.22 12.32 -3.38
C GLU A 196 31.65 11.19 -4.28
N GLU A 197 30.43 10.69 -4.03
CA GLU A 197 29.84 9.58 -4.78
C GLU A 197 28.64 10.02 -5.64
N GLU A 198 28.56 9.51 -6.87
CA GLU A 198 27.37 9.68 -7.69
C GLU A 198 26.17 8.97 -7.03
N PHE A 199 25.10 9.73 -6.77
CA PHE A 199 23.88 9.19 -6.20
C PHE A 199 23.20 8.21 -7.17
N ARG A 200 22.93 7.00 -6.68
CA ARG A 200 22.24 5.92 -7.38
C ARG A 200 20.95 5.59 -6.63
N ALA A 201 19.82 5.80 -7.29
CA ALA A 201 18.53 5.37 -6.78
C ALA A 201 18.45 3.83 -6.77
N GLY A 202 17.92 3.28 -5.68
CA GLY A 202 17.66 1.84 -5.59
C GLY A 202 16.52 1.41 -6.52
N ARG A 203 16.50 0.12 -6.84
CA ARG A 203 15.47 -0.49 -7.70
C ARG A 203 14.21 -0.92 -6.95
N LEU A 204 14.26 -1.00 -5.61
CA LEU A 204 13.11 -1.35 -4.77
C LEU A 204 12.29 -0.12 -4.35
N PHE A 205 11.00 -0.17 -4.64
CA PHE A 205 9.99 0.80 -4.27
C PHE A 205 9.03 0.18 -3.25
N PHE A 206 8.99 0.80 -2.08
CA PHE A 206 8.16 0.38 -0.96
C PHE A 206 6.89 1.21 -0.91
N PHE A 207 5.79 0.56 -0.54
CA PHE A 207 4.50 1.23 -0.38
C PHE A 207 4.06 1.21 1.08
N PRO A 208 3.22 2.18 1.50
CA PRO A 208 2.70 2.19 2.85
C PRO A 208 1.79 0.98 3.06
N THR A 209 1.89 0.37 4.23
CA THR A 209 0.93 -0.64 4.70
C THR A 209 0.06 0.00 5.75
N TYR A 210 -1.23 -0.25 5.69
CA TYR A 210 -2.17 0.34 6.63
C TYR A 210 -2.93 -0.72 7.40
N PHE A 211 -3.35 -0.36 8.61
CA PHE A 211 -4.17 -1.20 9.47
C PHE A 211 -5.46 -0.49 9.87
N ASP A 212 -6.50 -1.25 10.21
CA ASP A 212 -7.83 -0.72 10.49
C ASP A 212 -8.11 -0.53 11.99
N ARG A 213 -7.21 -1.00 12.85
CA ARG A 213 -7.40 -1.01 14.31
C ARG A 213 -6.15 -0.59 15.06
N ILE A 214 -6.37 0.13 16.16
CA ILE A 214 -5.37 0.45 17.18
C ILE A 214 -5.70 -0.36 18.41
N ASP A 215 -4.67 -0.90 19.04
CA ASP A 215 -4.71 -1.56 20.33
C ASP A 215 -3.61 -0.97 21.23
N PHE A 216 -3.55 -1.39 22.48
CA PHE A 216 -2.57 -0.94 23.45
C PHE A 216 -1.79 -2.10 24.03
N GLU A 217 -0.49 -1.89 24.23
CA GLU A 217 0.36 -2.83 24.94
C GLU A 217 0.98 -2.17 26.17
N VAL A 218 1.06 -2.92 27.26
CA VAL A 218 1.68 -2.45 28.50
C VAL A 218 3.01 -3.13 28.70
N MET A 219 4.10 -2.34 28.73
CA MET A 219 5.43 -2.81 29.07
C MET A 219 5.83 -2.33 30.46
N THR A 220 6.28 -3.24 31.33
CA THR A 220 6.83 -2.88 32.64
C THR A 220 8.31 -3.25 32.72
N PRO A 221 9.24 -2.30 32.52
CA PRO A 221 10.67 -2.57 32.65
C PRO A 221 11.02 -3.05 34.06
N LEU A 222 11.69 -4.20 34.16
CA LEU A 222 12.12 -4.76 35.44
C LEU A 222 13.59 -4.48 35.72
N ASP A 223 13.90 -4.28 37.00
CA ASP A 223 15.25 -4.34 37.51
C ASP A 223 15.70 -5.79 37.54
N ARG A 224 16.79 -6.11 36.84
CA ARG A 224 17.25 -7.50 36.71
C ARG A 224 17.81 -8.07 38.02
N GLU A 225 18.39 -7.23 38.87
CA GLU A 225 18.98 -7.66 40.15
C GLU A 225 17.88 -7.82 41.20
N ARG A 226 17.02 -6.82 41.33
CA ARG A 226 16.00 -6.77 42.39
C ARG A 226 14.68 -7.45 41.98
N ARG A 227 14.48 -7.73 40.69
CA ARG A 227 13.24 -8.26 40.09
C ARG A 227 11.99 -7.42 40.42
N ILE A 228 12.18 -6.12 40.63
CA ILE A 228 11.09 -5.14 40.87
C ILE A 228 10.96 -4.21 39.66
N PRO A 229 9.78 -3.59 39.42
CA PRO A 229 9.63 -2.58 38.38
C PRO A 229 10.63 -1.43 38.56
N LYS A 230 11.40 -1.12 37.51
CA LYS A 230 12.30 0.05 37.46
C LYS A 230 11.52 1.35 37.33
N THR A 231 10.45 1.28 36.57
CA THR A 231 9.53 2.37 36.26
C THR A 231 8.12 1.82 36.27
N GLY A 232 7.14 2.72 36.34
CA GLY A 232 5.74 2.36 36.19
C GLY A 232 5.44 1.72 34.82
N PRO A 233 4.25 1.12 34.67
CA PRO A 233 3.83 0.55 33.39
C PRO A 233 3.86 1.60 32.28
N ILE A 234 4.50 1.27 31.16
CA ILE A 234 4.60 2.09 29.96
C ILE A 234 3.52 1.61 28.99
N LEU A 235 2.56 2.49 28.71
CA LEU A 235 1.53 2.24 27.71
C LEU A 235 2.06 2.57 26.31
N LEU A 236 1.89 1.64 25.38
CA LEU A 236 2.30 1.73 23.99
C LEU A 236 1.08 1.58 23.08
N GLU A 237 0.91 2.48 22.12
CA GLU A 237 0.00 2.19 21.03
C GLU A 237 0.62 1.16 20.08
N CYS A 238 -0.21 0.22 19.65
CA CYS A 238 0.19 -0.85 18.76
C CYS A 238 -0.95 -1.28 17.81
N VAL A 239 -0.63 -2.17 16.89
CA VAL A 239 -1.61 -2.96 16.12
C VAL A 239 -1.42 -4.42 16.54
N ARG A 240 -2.53 -5.13 16.76
CA ARG A 240 -2.54 -6.56 17.13
C ARG A 240 -3.61 -7.29 16.31
N HIS A 241 -3.25 -8.42 15.71
CA HIS A 241 -4.20 -9.26 14.94
C HIS A 241 -4.45 -10.63 15.57
N HIS A 242 -3.44 -11.23 16.22
CA HIS A 242 -3.54 -12.61 16.74
C HIS A 242 -4.71 -12.86 17.71
N SER A 243 -5.19 -11.82 18.39
CA SER A 243 -6.30 -11.91 19.35
C SER A 243 -7.61 -11.29 18.85
N ASP A 244 -7.65 -10.72 17.63
CA ASP A 244 -8.83 -10.08 17.07
C ASP A 244 -9.14 -10.64 15.67
N GLU A 245 -10.05 -11.61 15.61
CA GLU A 245 -10.53 -12.22 14.37
C GLU A 245 -11.20 -11.23 13.41
N ARG A 246 -11.61 -10.05 13.89
CA ARG A 246 -12.23 -8.99 13.08
C ARG A 246 -11.20 -8.02 12.50
N ALA A 247 -9.93 -8.15 12.84
CA ALA A 247 -8.85 -7.32 12.30
C ALA A 247 -8.53 -7.72 10.86
N ARG A 248 -8.50 -6.72 9.98
CA ARG A 248 -8.15 -6.94 8.58
C ARG A 248 -6.63 -7.02 8.43
N PRO A 249 -6.11 -7.95 7.60
CA PRO A 249 -4.71 -7.93 7.26
C PRO A 249 -4.32 -6.58 6.63
N GLY A 250 -3.12 -6.11 6.95
CA GLY A 250 -2.52 -5.02 6.16
C GLY A 250 -2.13 -5.53 4.78
N GLU A 251 -1.89 -4.62 3.84
CA GLU A 251 -1.39 -4.96 2.51
C GLU A 251 0.09 -4.57 2.39
N PHE A 252 0.98 -5.55 2.26
CA PHE A 252 2.37 -5.31 1.90
C PHE A 252 2.51 -5.30 0.38
N SER A 253 3.28 -4.35 -0.12
CA SER A 253 3.53 -4.18 -1.55
C SER A 253 4.97 -3.70 -1.76
N LEU A 254 5.67 -4.41 -2.64
CA LEU A 254 7.05 -4.13 -3.02
C LEU A 254 7.19 -4.24 -4.53
N LEU A 255 7.66 -3.17 -5.16
CA LEU A 255 7.93 -3.13 -6.59
C LEU A 255 9.43 -3.06 -6.84
N TYR A 256 9.93 -3.88 -7.74
CA TYR A 256 11.25 -3.75 -8.34
C TYR A 256 11.10 -3.21 -9.76
N LEU A 257 11.80 -2.11 -10.05
CA LEU A 257 11.91 -1.59 -11.41
C LEU A 257 13.23 -2.01 -12.01
N ALA A 258 13.16 -2.79 -13.09
CA ALA A 258 14.33 -3.07 -13.90
C ALA A 258 14.80 -1.78 -14.61
N PRO A 259 16.12 -1.59 -14.74
CA PRO A 259 16.66 -0.44 -15.46
C PRO A 259 16.21 -0.44 -16.92
N THR A 260 15.84 0.73 -17.42
CA THR A 260 15.55 0.98 -18.85
C THR A 260 16.66 1.80 -19.46
N GLY A 261 17.37 1.27 -20.45
CA GLY A 261 18.33 2.07 -21.21
C GLY A 261 19.38 1.24 -21.95
N ALA A 262 20.12 1.93 -22.84
CA ALA A 262 21.17 1.33 -23.68
C ALA A 262 22.44 0.90 -22.93
N TRP A 263 22.52 1.17 -21.62
CA TRP A 263 23.73 0.98 -20.81
C TRP A 263 23.90 -0.44 -20.28
N GLN A 264 22.86 -1.28 -20.36
CA GLN A 264 22.92 -2.70 -19.97
C GLN A 264 22.23 -3.56 -21.02
N SER A 265 22.79 -4.73 -21.27
CA SER A 265 22.16 -5.70 -22.18
C SER A 265 20.87 -6.27 -21.55
N PRO A 266 19.89 -6.72 -22.35
CA PRO A 266 18.72 -7.41 -21.84
C PRO A 266 19.09 -8.65 -21.00
N ALA A 267 20.13 -9.39 -21.40
CA ALA A 267 20.59 -10.58 -20.69
C ALA A 267 21.17 -10.23 -19.29
N GLU A 268 22.01 -9.21 -19.21
CA GLU A 268 22.55 -8.73 -17.93
C GLU A 268 21.43 -8.22 -17.01
N THR A 269 20.44 -7.53 -17.58
CA THR A 269 19.28 -7.01 -16.84
C THR A 269 18.43 -8.15 -16.29
N ALA A 270 18.18 -9.20 -17.10
CA ALA A 270 17.47 -10.40 -16.68
C ALA A 270 18.22 -11.14 -15.57
N GLU A 271 19.55 -11.29 -15.68
CA GLU A 271 20.37 -11.94 -14.66
C GLU A 271 20.37 -11.16 -13.34
N GLN A 272 20.53 -9.84 -13.39
CA GLN A 272 20.43 -8.98 -12.21
C GLN A 272 19.04 -9.06 -11.59
N ALA A 273 17.97 -8.94 -12.38
CA ALA A 273 16.59 -9.03 -11.88
C ALA A 273 16.30 -10.39 -11.23
N ALA A 274 16.81 -11.48 -11.80
CA ALA A 274 16.70 -12.83 -11.26
C ALA A 274 17.45 -12.99 -9.93
N SER A 275 18.69 -12.48 -9.87
CA SER A 275 19.50 -12.46 -8.65
C SER A 275 18.82 -11.63 -7.56
N ASP A 276 18.40 -10.42 -7.90
CA ASP A 276 17.76 -9.46 -7.00
C ASP A 276 16.44 -10.02 -6.44
N LEU A 277 15.62 -10.68 -7.27
CA LEU A 277 14.39 -11.35 -6.83
C LEU A 277 14.66 -12.45 -5.80
N LYS A 278 15.66 -13.32 -6.04
CA LYS A 278 16.02 -14.40 -5.11
C LYS A 278 16.48 -13.85 -3.76
N HIS A 279 17.41 -12.89 -3.78
CA HIS A 279 17.93 -12.26 -2.57
C HIS A 279 16.82 -11.54 -1.81
N THR A 280 15.98 -10.76 -2.51
CA THR A 280 14.85 -10.04 -1.90
C THR A 280 13.86 -10.99 -1.24
N ALA A 281 13.43 -12.05 -1.93
CA ALA A 281 12.49 -13.01 -1.35
C ALA A 281 13.05 -13.71 -0.11
N ALA A 282 14.36 -14.01 -0.09
CA ALA A 282 15.02 -14.60 1.06
C ALA A 282 15.06 -13.64 2.26
N ILE A 283 15.61 -12.42 2.09
CA ILE A 283 15.72 -11.45 3.20
C ILE A 283 14.35 -10.97 3.69
N LEU A 284 13.35 -10.90 2.80
CA LEU A 284 11.97 -10.57 3.14
C LEU A 284 11.35 -11.65 4.03
N THR A 285 11.59 -12.93 3.72
CA THR A 285 11.14 -14.06 4.55
C THR A 285 11.72 -13.98 5.96
N GLU A 286 13.05 -13.78 6.06
CA GLU A 286 13.73 -13.66 7.36
C GLU A 286 13.18 -12.48 8.18
N MET A 287 13.01 -11.33 7.52
CA MET A 287 12.46 -10.13 8.15
C MET A 287 11.05 -10.38 8.71
N LEU A 288 10.19 -11.00 7.93
CA LEU A 288 8.77 -11.14 8.25
C LEU A 288 8.52 -12.20 9.33
N LEU A 289 9.27 -13.30 9.34
CA LEU A 289 9.01 -14.45 10.21
C LEU A 289 9.83 -14.47 11.51
N PHE A 290 11.02 -13.87 11.54
CA PHE A 290 11.91 -14.01 12.70
C PHE A 290 12.27 -12.69 13.38
N TYR A 291 12.48 -11.62 12.62
CA TYR A 291 12.94 -10.34 13.17
C TYR A 291 11.81 -9.33 13.38
N GLY A 292 10.78 -9.38 12.54
CA GLY A 292 9.72 -8.39 12.48
C GLY A 292 10.16 -7.04 11.90
N PHE A 293 9.18 -6.16 11.67
CA PHE A 293 9.38 -4.84 11.07
C PHE A 293 9.04 -3.66 12.00
N SER A 294 8.90 -3.92 13.30
CA SER A 294 8.57 -2.92 14.32
C SER A 294 9.78 -2.13 14.82
N ALA A 295 9.55 -1.03 15.54
CA ALA A 295 10.59 -0.31 16.28
C ALA A 295 11.23 -1.15 17.41
N LYS A 296 10.53 -2.16 17.94
CA LYS A 296 10.97 -3.00 19.08
C LYS A 296 11.31 -4.45 18.66
N LYS A 297 12.08 -4.62 17.59
CA LYS A 297 12.42 -5.94 17.00
C LYS A 297 13.03 -6.93 17.98
N THR A 298 13.87 -6.47 18.91
CA THR A 298 14.50 -7.33 19.92
C THR A 298 13.52 -7.96 20.93
N GLY A 299 12.29 -7.45 21.00
CA GLY A 299 11.19 -8.02 21.78
C GLY A 299 10.21 -8.87 20.95
N GLY A 300 10.53 -9.19 19.68
CA GLY A 300 9.67 -9.99 18.79
C GLY A 300 8.56 -9.20 18.09
N PHE A 301 8.49 -7.88 18.26
CA PHE A 301 7.39 -7.07 17.71
C PHE A 301 7.40 -7.03 16.18
N GLY A 302 6.21 -7.12 15.58
CA GLY A 302 6.01 -7.01 14.13
C GLY A 302 6.35 -8.27 13.35
N VAL A 303 6.45 -9.44 14.00
CA VAL A 303 6.46 -10.74 13.33
C VAL A 303 5.08 -11.05 12.76
N ILE A 304 5.02 -11.69 11.60
CA ILE A 304 3.76 -12.01 10.91
C ILE A 304 3.39 -13.50 11.01
N GLU A 305 2.12 -13.80 10.81
CA GLU A 305 1.63 -15.16 10.59
C GLU A 305 2.06 -15.65 9.19
N ASP A 306 2.64 -16.85 9.09
CA ASP A 306 3.00 -17.47 7.80
C ASP A 306 1.80 -18.19 7.16
N ASN A 307 0.72 -17.45 6.94
CA ASN A 307 -0.47 -17.92 6.24
C ASN A 307 -1.12 -16.77 5.47
N PHE A 308 -0.98 -16.82 4.15
CA PHE A 308 -1.54 -15.85 3.20
C PHE A 308 -2.75 -16.43 2.45
N GLY A 309 -3.41 -17.43 3.04
CA GLY A 309 -4.66 -17.99 2.55
C GLY A 309 -5.89 -17.24 3.08
N ASP A 310 -6.99 -17.31 2.36
CA ASP A 310 -8.30 -17.01 2.92
C ASP A 310 -9.01 -18.27 3.46
N GLN A 311 -10.21 -18.09 4.02
CA GLN A 311 -11.02 -19.19 4.57
C GLN A 311 -11.45 -20.22 3.50
N GLN A 312 -11.35 -19.89 2.22
CA GLN A 312 -11.65 -20.80 1.11
C GLN A 312 -10.38 -21.50 0.58
N GLY A 313 -9.22 -21.28 1.21
CA GLY A 313 -7.93 -21.83 0.78
C GLY A 313 -7.33 -21.13 -0.43
N ARG A 314 -7.85 -19.97 -0.84
CA ARG A 314 -7.26 -19.20 -1.94
C ARG A 314 -6.00 -18.51 -1.44
N LYS A 315 -4.93 -18.65 -2.22
CA LYS A 315 -3.64 -17.98 -2.00
C LYS A 315 -3.77 -16.51 -2.38
N LEU A 316 -3.60 -15.62 -1.41
CA LEU A 316 -3.77 -14.18 -1.59
C LEU A 316 -2.44 -13.46 -1.91
N GLY A 317 -1.30 -14.05 -1.55
CA GLY A 317 0.01 -13.52 -1.95
C GLY A 317 0.20 -13.64 -3.46
N VAL A 318 0.81 -12.63 -4.09
CA VAL A 318 1.04 -12.60 -5.53
C VAL A 318 2.47 -12.14 -5.82
N LEU A 319 3.19 -12.94 -6.61
CA LEU A 319 4.44 -12.55 -7.24
C LEU A 319 4.18 -12.36 -8.74
N ALA A 320 4.34 -11.15 -9.23
CA ALA A 320 4.15 -10.81 -10.63
C ALA A 320 5.46 -10.41 -11.30
N MET A 321 5.61 -10.72 -12.59
CA MET A 321 6.79 -10.38 -13.38
C MET A 321 6.40 -10.01 -14.80
N VAL A 322 7.02 -8.95 -15.32
CA VAL A 322 6.74 -8.37 -16.63
C VAL A 322 7.72 -8.89 -17.67
N GLY A 323 7.21 -9.23 -18.87
CA GLY A 323 8.05 -9.66 -19.99
C GLY A 323 8.50 -11.13 -19.92
N VAL A 324 7.97 -11.92 -18.98
CA VAL A 324 8.20 -13.37 -18.88
C VAL A 324 6.86 -14.07 -19.04
N ALA A 325 6.78 -15.03 -19.96
CA ALA A 325 5.63 -15.92 -20.11
C ALA A 325 6.05 -17.33 -19.63
N LEU A 326 5.54 -17.76 -18.48
CA LEU A 326 5.66 -19.17 -18.10
C LEU A 326 4.63 -19.98 -18.90
N ILE A 327 5.09 -20.89 -19.75
CA ILE A 327 4.21 -21.81 -20.48
C ILE A 327 3.66 -22.83 -19.49
N GLU A 328 2.35 -22.79 -19.22
CA GLU A 328 1.61 -23.98 -18.77
C GLU A 328 0.31 -24.13 -19.60
N VAL A 329 0.23 -25.30 -20.25
CA VAL A 329 -0.86 -25.92 -21.04
C VAL A 329 -0.97 -25.56 -22.54
N GLU A 330 -0.84 -26.62 -23.34
CA GLU A 330 -1.07 -26.72 -24.79
C GLU A 330 -2.44 -26.16 -25.22
N GLY A 331 -2.46 -25.50 -26.38
CA GLY A 331 -3.69 -25.33 -27.15
C GLY A 331 -4.48 -24.04 -26.91
N MET A 332 -3.85 -22.88 -27.08
CA MET A 332 -4.56 -21.66 -27.48
C MET A 332 -3.75 -20.87 -28.50
N ALA A 333 -4.43 -20.45 -29.56
CA ALA A 333 -3.85 -19.71 -30.67
C ALA A 333 -3.23 -18.39 -30.20
N LYS A 334 -2.04 -18.09 -30.73
CA LYS A 334 -1.36 -16.79 -30.57
C LYS A 334 -2.20 -15.69 -31.25
N SER A 335 -3.04 -15.02 -30.48
CA SER A 335 -3.39 -13.63 -30.77
C SER A 335 -2.48 -12.74 -29.93
N GLU A 336 -1.69 -11.89 -30.56
CA GLU A 336 -0.85 -10.89 -29.87
C GLU A 336 -1.75 -10.03 -28.96
N PRO A 337 -1.52 -9.99 -27.64
CA PRO A 337 -2.10 -8.94 -26.82
C PRO A 337 -1.35 -7.64 -27.11
N ALA A 338 -2.07 -6.52 -27.19
CA ALA A 338 -1.49 -5.18 -27.33
C ALA A 338 -0.66 -4.72 -26.11
N GLU A 339 -0.59 -5.54 -25.05
CA GLU A 339 0.07 -5.30 -23.77
C GLU A 339 1.13 -6.37 -23.47
N GLN A 340 2.21 -6.01 -22.78
CA GLN A 340 3.29 -6.95 -22.45
C GLN A 340 2.80 -8.10 -21.56
N PRO A 341 3.29 -9.34 -21.75
CA PRO A 341 2.89 -10.47 -20.92
C PRO A 341 3.33 -10.24 -19.46
N VAL A 342 2.41 -10.47 -18.53
CA VAL A 342 2.68 -10.42 -17.08
C VAL A 342 2.35 -11.77 -16.47
N THR A 343 3.38 -12.51 -16.06
CA THR A 343 3.21 -13.74 -15.29
C THR A 343 2.83 -13.38 -13.86
N ARG A 344 1.77 -14.00 -13.32
CA ARG A 344 1.31 -13.82 -11.93
C ARG A 344 1.25 -15.18 -11.24
N LEU A 345 2.00 -15.31 -10.15
CA LEU A 345 2.15 -16.54 -9.39
C LEU A 345 1.60 -16.35 -7.99
N PRO A 346 0.46 -16.98 -7.66
CA PRO A 346 -0.09 -16.89 -6.32
C PRO A 346 0.72 -17.75 -5.33
N PHE A 347 0.83 -17.30 -4.08
CA PHE A 347 1.51 -18.01 -3.00
C PHE A 347 0.76 -17.82 -1.66
N GLY A 348 0.79 -18.87 -0.83
CA GLY A 348 0.09 -18.92 0.46
C GLY A 348 1.00 -18.81 1.68
N SER A 349 2.32 -18.80 1.50
CA SER A 349 3.31 -18.68 2.58
C SER A 349 4.62 -18.09 2.07
N CYS A 350 5.52 -17.70 2.98
CA CYS A 350 6.86 -17.24 2.63
C CYS A 350 7.69 -18.34 1.96
N ALA A 351 7.51 -19.61 2.35
CA ALA A 351 8.17 -20.74 1.69
C ALA A 351 7.73 -20.87 0.23
N GLU A 352 6.43 -20.76 -0.05
CA GLU A 352 5.92 -20.76 -1.42
C GLU A 352 6.36 -19.53 -2.20
N MET A 353 6.38 -18.33 -1.59
CA MET A 353 6.91 -17.11 -2.22
C MET A 353 8.36 -17.31 -2.70
N ARG A 354 9.22 -17.88 -1.85
CA ARG A 354 10.62 -18.19 -2.20
C ARG A 354 10.69 -19.19 -3.35
N TYR A 355 9.89 -20.25 -3.31
CA TYR A 355 9.81 -21.21 -4.41
C TYR A 355 9.42 -20.54 -5.74
N GLN A 356 8.41 -19.66 -5.73
CA GLN A 356 7.99 -18.94 -6.94
C GLN A 356 9.06 -17.96 -7.44
N ALA A 357 9.75 -17.28 -6.52
CA ALA A 357 10.88 -16.42 -6.84
C ALA A 357 12.02 -17.19 -7.52
N GLU A 358 12.37 -18.38 -7.01
CA GLU A 358 13.36 -19.24 -7.64
C GLU A 358 12.92 -19.77 -9.00
N ARG A 359 11.64 -20.11 -9.15
CA ARG A 359 11.06 -20.57 -10.42
C ARG A 359 11.14 -19.48 -11.49
N LEU A 360 10.71 -18.25 -11.17
CA LEU A 360 10.81 -17.11 -12.10
C LEU A 360 12.25 -16.72 -12.41
N ALA A 361 13.12 -16.74 -11.40
CA ALA A 361 14.53 -16.43 -11.60
C ALA A 361 15.26 -17.47 -12.47
N ARG A 362 14.80 -18.73 -12.51
CA ARG A 362 15.28 -19.73 -13.48
C ARG A 362 14.78 -19.43 -14.89
N ALA A 363 13.48 -19.17 -15.04
CA ALA A 363 12.89 -18.82 -16.33
C ALA A 363 13.53 -17.56 -16.96
N LEU A 364 13.90 -16.57 -16.15
CA LEU A 364 14.64 -15.39 -16.61
C LEU A 364 16.02 -15.73 -17.19
N LYS A 365 16.74 -16.66 -16.56
CA LYS A 365 18.06 -17.10 -17.05
C LYS A 365 17.93 -17.87 -18.36
N GLU A 366 16.95 -18.75 -18.46
CA GLU A 366 16.66 -19.51 -19.67
C GLU A 366 16.31 -18.57 -20.84
N ALA A 367 15.43 -17.59 -20.62
CA ALA A 367 15.04 -16.61 -21.64
C ALA A 367 16.15 -15.60 -22.02
N SER A 368 17.20 -15.46 -21.19
CA SER A 368 18.34 -14.57 -21.48
C SER A 368 19.42 -15.21 -22.37
N HIS A 369 19.35 -16.53 -22.56
CA HIS A 369 20.28 -17.33 -23.37
C HIS A 369 19.74 -17.70 -24.76
N GLU A 370 18.47 -17.38 -25.04
CA GLU A 370 17.86 -17.38 -26.38
C GLU A 370 18.04 -16.01 -27.04
#